data_AF-A0A7S3PAQ3-F1
#
_entry.id   AF-A0A7S3PAQ3-F1
#
_cell.length_a   1.000
_cell.length_b   1.000
_cell.length_c   1.000
_cell.angle_alpha   90.00
_cell.angle_beta   90.00
_cell.angle_gamma   90.00
#
_symmetry.space_group_name_H-M   'P 1'
#
loop_
_entity.id
_entity.type
_entity.pdbx_description
1 polymer ?
#
loop_
_entity_poly.entity_id
_entity_poly.type
_entity_poly.pdbx_seq_one_letter_code
_entity_poly.pdbx_strand_id
1 'polypeptide(L)'
;VDYASRIFSDATQKSFVGGRLALRKAMECQMHDCVILKDAHGRPNIPRSFRGSISHKGDVAVAMVAPATTERETVWAIGVDLEVRQKGRSRIGNRILTVSEQGNLGFVDGILAEEEVLLRFSLKEALYKAMHPLICQYVGFQEAEVQPLANGTVHVELNLKSGAHKDFASVSAHWKALDDYFLTSARVRLKPGVLPRIQGPNND
;
A
#
# COMPACT_ATOMS: atom_id res chain seq x y z
N VAL A 1 15.30 22.09 36.91
CA VAL A 1 13.87 21.72 36.75
C VAL A 1 13.81 20.81 35.54
N ASP A 2 13.86 19.51 35.76
CA ASP A 2 13.86 18.52 34.68
C ASP A 2 12.44 18.34 34.15
N TYR A 3 12.17 18.89 32.97
CA TYR A 3 10.94 18.59 32.23
C TYR A 3 11.14 17.32 31.41
N ALA A 4 10.99 16.16 32.04
CA ALA A 4 10.88 14.88 31.34
C ALA A 4 9.41 14.47 31.27
N SER A 5 8.71 14.83 30.19
CA SER A 5 7.41 14.23 29.87
C SER A 5 7.64 12.85 29.25
N ARG A 6 7.45 11.79 30.03
CA ARG A 6 7.42 10.41 29.52
C ARG A 6 6.11 10.22 28.73
N ILE A 7 6.21 10.01 27.43
CA ILE A 7 5.09 9.53 26.61
C ILE A 7 5.19 8.01 26.55
N PHE A 8 4.26 7.31 27.20
CA PHE A 8 4.06 5.88 26.95
C PHE A 8 3.48 5.74 25.55
N SER A 9 4.29 5.31 24.57
CA SER A 9 3.81 5.15 23.20
C SER A 9 3.30 3.73 22.98
N ASP A 10 2.00 3.57 22.82
CA ASP A 10 1.41 2.33 22.32
C ASP A 10 1.89 2.04 20.88
N ALA A 11 1.83 0.77 20.45
CA ALA A 11 2.22 0.36 19.09
C ALA A 11 1.57 1.22 17.98
N THR A 12 0.34 1.69 18.21
CA THR A 12 -0.41 2.59 17.32
C THR A 12 0.16 4.02 17.27
N GLN A 13 0.73 4.52 18.36
CA GLN A 13 1.41 5.83 18.36
C GLN A 13 2.77 5.73 17.69
N LYS A 14 3.53 4.66 17.93
CA LYS A 14 4.82 4.41 17.25
C LYS A 14 4.65 4.33 15.75
N SER A 15 3.64 3.58 15.27
CA SER A 15 3.35 3.48 13.84
C SER A 15 2.92 4.80 13.22
N PHE A 16 2.08 5.55 13.94
CA PHE A 16 1.61 6.87 13.51
C PHE A 16 2.79 7.84 13.30
N VAL A 17 3.72 7.89 14.27
CA VAL A 17 4.91 8.75 14.25
C VAL A 17 5.90 8.27 13.18
N GLY A 18 6.23 6.98 13.19
CA GLY A 18 7.20 6.39 12.26
C GLY A 18 6.82 6.60 10.80
N GLY A 19 5.57 6.33 10.42
CA GLY A 19 5.10 6.53 9.05
C GLY A 19 5.18 7.99 8.59
N ARG A 20 4.97 8.95 9.49
CA ARG A 20 5.02 10.38 9.18
C ARG A 20 6.45 10.90 9.12
N LEU A 21 7.33 10.39 9.98
CA LEU A 21 8.75 10.66 9.88
C LEU A 21 9.30 10.13 8.55
N ALA A 22 8.93 8.91 8.16
CA ALA A 22 9.30 8.33 6.87
C ALA A 22 8.78 9.18 5.71
N LEU A 23 7.53 9.64 5.76
CA LEU A 23 6.96 10.47 4.68
C LEU A 23 7.62 11.85 4.59
N ARG A 24 7.90 12.52 5.72
CA ARG A 24 8.65 13.78 5.75
C ARG A 24 10.05 13.61 5.18
N LYS A 25 10.73 12.53 5.58
CA LYS A 25 12.04 12.18 5.05
C LYS A 25 11.97 11.81 3.57
N ALA A 26 10.87 11.25 3.06
CA ALA A 26 10.76 11.00 1.62
C ALA A 26 10.52 12.30 0.82
N MET A 27 9.97 13.34 1.46
CA MET A 27 9.69 14.65 0.88
C MET A 27 10.85 15.66 1.03
N GLU A 28 12.09 15.19 1.31
CA GLU A 28 13.26 16.00 1.73
C GLU A 28 13.21 17.45 1.19
N CYS A 29 13.14 18.41 2.12
CA CYS A 29 13.25 19.86 1.91
C CYS A 29 12.01 20.67 1.47
N GLN A 30 10.82 20.10 1.23
CA GLN A 30 9.66 20.92 0.81
C GLN A 30 8.64 21.25 1.91
N MET A 31 8.76 20.66 3.11
CA MET A 31 7.76 20.85 4.17
C MET A 31 8.34 20.72 5.58
N HIS A 32 9.00 21.78 6.06
CA HIS A 32 9.56 21.77 7.42
C HIS A 32 8.49 21.81 8.53
N ASP A 33 7.27 22.27 8.25
CA ASP A 33 6.22 22.46 9.28
C ASP A 33 4.84 21.84 8.97
N CYS A 34 4.73 20.94 7.98
CA CYS A 34 3.42 20.36 7.65
C CYS A 34 3.03 19.22 8.63
N VAL A 35 1.85 19.37 9.25
CA VAL A 35 1.19 18.33 10.02
C VAL A 35 0.42 17.41 9.07
N ILE A 36 0.80 16.13 9.03
CA ILE A 36 0.18 15.13 8.15
C ILE A 36 -0.80 14.29 8.95
N LEU A 37 -2.04 14.76 9.02
CA LEU A 37 -3.15 14.09 9.71
C LEU A 37 -3.64 12.85 8.94
N LYS A 38 -4.56 12.10 9.54
CA LYS A 38 -5.34 11.08 8.81
C LYS A 38 -6.55 11.74 8.16
N ASP A 39 -6.96 11.26 7.00
CA ASP A 39 -8.26 11.59 6.43
C ASP A 39 -9.37 10.67 7.00
N ALA A 40 -10.61 10.85 6.51
CA ALA A 40 -11.78 10.07 6.94
C ALA A 40 -11.64 8.55 6.72
N HIS A 41 -10.69 8.11 5.89
CA HIS A 41 -10.43 6.70 5.59
C HIS A 41 -9.12 6.21 6.22
N GLY A 42 -8.53 6.99 7.12
CA GLY A 42 -7.28 6.64 7.81
C GLY A 42 -6.02 6.81 6.96
N ARG A 43 -6.11 7.35 5.73
CA ARG A 43 -4.96 7.60 4.86
C ARG A 43 -4.21 8.86 5.31
N PRO A 44 -2.90 8.98 5.06
CA PRO A 44 -2.20 10.24 5.30
C PRO A 44 -2.78 11.36 4.41
N ASN A 45 -3.13 12.49 5.00
CA ASN A 45 -3.55 13.69 4.26
C ASN A 45 -2.31 14.35 3.62
N ILE A 46 -1.98 13.89 2.42
CA ILE A 46 -0.79 14.30 1.68
C ILE A 46 -1.07 15.60 0.91
N PRO A 47 -0.11 16.55 0.89
CA PRO A 47 -0.24 17.79 0.12
C PRO A 47 -0.52 17.52 -1.37
N ARG A 48 -1.28 18.41 -2.00
CA ARG A 48 -1.71 18.24 -3.41
C ARG A 48 -0.57 18.12 -4.41
N SER A 49 0.59 18.68 -4.10
CA SER A 49 1.82 18.60 -4.90
C SER A 49 2.47 17.22 -4.89
N PHE A 50 1.98 16.29 -4.05
CA PHE A 50 2.52 14.95 -3.92
C PHE A 50 1.43 13.88 -4.04
N ARG A 51 1.89 12.70 -4.44
CA ARG A 51 1.24 11.43 -4.15
C ARG A 51 2.11 10.68 -3.16
N GLY A 52 1.50 9.85 -2.33
CA GLY A 52 2.27 9.09 -1.37
C GLY A 52 1.49 7.98 -0.69
N SER A 53 2.24 7.08 -0.09
CA SER A 53 1.74 5.97 0.69
C SER A 53 2.69 5.66 1.83
N ILE A 54 2.17 5.11 2.91
CA ILE A 54 2.94 4.71 4.09
C ILE A 54 2.61 3.28 4.48
N SER A 55 3.58 2.58 5.04
CA SER A 55 3.37 1.34 5.77
C SER A 55 4.30 1.24 6.96
N HIS A 56 3.96 0.35 7.89
CA HIS A 56 4.77 0.10 9.07
C HIS A 56 4.61 -1.35 9.52
N LYS A 57 5.67 -1.91 10.09
CA LYS A 57 5.67 -3.25 10.66
C LYS A 57 6.67 -3.33 11.81
N GLY A 58 6.17 -3.66 13.01
CA GLY A 58 6.98 -3.57 14.22
C GLY A 58 7.49 -2.14 14.42
N ASP A 59 8.80 -2.00 14.57
CA ASP A 59 9.48 -0.71 14.76
C ASP A 59 9.97 -0.08 13.43
N VAL A 60 9.65 -0.67 12.28
CA VAL A 60 10.04 -0.15 10.96
C VAL A 60 8.86 0.53 10.28
N ALA A 61 9.11 1.70 9.68
CA ALA A 61 8.16 2.42 8.87
C ALA A 61 8.77 2.81 7.53
N VAL A 62 7.97 2.74 6.47
CA VAL A 62 8.34 3.11 5.10
C VAL A 62 7.33 4.08 4.53
N ALA A 63 7.81 4.96 3.67
CA ALA A 63 6.99 5.84 2.89
C ALA A 63 7.51 5.90 1.46
N MET A 64 6.58 5.99 0.51
CA MET A 64 6.88 6.27 -0.88
C MET A 64 6.14 7.54 -1.27
N VAL A 65 6.84 8.47 -1.90
CA VAL A 65 6.27 9.72 -2.40
C VAL A 65 6.70 9.96 -3.82
N ALA A 66 5.87 10.67 -4.57
CA ALA A 66 6.21 11.11 -5.91
C ALA A 66 5.52 12.46 -6.18
N PRO A 67 6.14 13.36 -6.97
CA PRO A 67 5.50 14.62 -7.35
C PRO A 67 4.17 14.36 -8.06
N ALA A 68 3.12 15.07 -7.68
CA ALA A 68 1.87 15.05 -8.43
C ALA A 68 2.07 15.86 -9.72
N THR A 69 1.83 15.24 -10.86
CA THR A 69 1.85 15.93 -12.16
C THR A 69 0.69 16.92 -12.24
N THR A 70 0.94 18.13 -12.75
CA THR A 70 -0.10 19.17 -12.95
C THR A 70 -0.97 18.91 -14.17
N GLU A 71 -0.61 17.95 -15.01
CA GLU A 71 -1.38 17.55 -16.18
C GLU A 71 -2.71 16.92 -15.73
N ARG A 72 -3.81 17.64 -16.00
CA ARG A 72 -5.18 17.25 -15.65
C ARG A 72 -5.61 15.90 -16.25
N GLU A 73 -4.88 15.39 -17.24
CA GLU A 73 -5.23 14.18 -17.99
C GLU A 73 -4.76 12.88 -17.33
N THR A 74 -3.80 12.95 -16.39
CA THR A 74 -3.25 11.73 -15.77
C THR A 74 -3.56 11.68 -14.28
N VAL A 75 -4.65 10.98 -13.94
CA VAL A 75 -5.00 10.68 -12.54
C VAL A 75 -4.37 9.36 -12.12
N TRP A 76 -3.56 9.38 -11.07
CA TRP A 76 -2.88 8.19 -10.56
C TRP A 76 -2.60 8.29 -9.06
N ALA A 77 -2.35 7.12 -8.46
CA ALA A 77 -1.98 6.96 -7.06
C ALA A 77 -0.97 5.81 -6.91
N ILE A 78 -0.32 5.78 -5.74
CA ILE A 78 0.70 4.80 -5.38
C ILE A 78 0.40 4.19 -4.02
N GLY A 79 0.91 2.98 -3.82
CA GLY A 79 0.78 2.22 -2.59
C GLY A 79 2.12 1.60 -2.21
N VAL A 80 2.43 1.56 -0.92
CA VAL A 80 3.59 0.83 -0.38
C VAL A 80 3.12 -0.05 0.77
N ASP A 81 3.69 -1.23 0.87
CA ASP A 81 3.49 -2.10 2.02
C ASP A 81 4.80 -2.77 2.49
N LEU A 82 4.84 -3.11 3.77
CA LEU A 82 5.99 -3.70 4.44
C LEU A 82 5.48 -4.83 5.34
N GLU A 83 5.96 -6.05 5.11
CA GLU A 83 5.54 -7.23 5.86
C GLU A 83 6.74 -8.06 6.30
N VAL A 84 6.67 -8.74 7.44
CA VAL A 84 7.79 -9.55 7.95
C VAL A 84 7.91 -10.83 7.13
N ARG A 85 9.15 -11.23 6.82
CA ARG A 85 9.48 -12.56 6.31
C ARG A 85 9.43 -13.56 7.44
N GLN A 86 8.25 -14.13 7.66
CA GLN A 86 8.05 -15.12 8.71
C GLN A 86 7.93 -16.53 8.11
N LYS A 87 8.67 -17.47 8.70
CA LYS A 87 8.52 -18.91 8.46
C LYS A 87 7.39 -19.47 9.31
N GLY A 88 6.62 -20.41 8.77
CA GLY A 88 5.49 -21.07 9.42
C GLY A 88 4.17 -20.88 8.68
N ARG A 89 3.24 -21.83 8.87
CA ARG A 89 1.90 -21.78 8.27
C ARG A 89 1.14 -20.50 8.65
N SER A 90 0.99 -19.62 7.68
CA SER A 90 0.18 -18.42 7.79
C SER A 90 -1.32 -18.79 7.84
N ARG A 91 -1.98 -18.57 8.98
CA ARG A 91 -3.41 -18.90 9.19
C ARG A 91 -4.37 -18.08 8.32
N ILE A 92 -3.86 -17.08 7.60
CA ILE A 92 -4.63 -16.14 6.79
C ILE A 92 -4.69 -16.52 5.31
N GLY A 93 -3.97 -17.57 4.88
CA GLY A 93 -3.86 -17.99 3.47
C GLY A 93 -5.21 -18.12 2.77
N ASN A 94 -6.16 -18.88 3.34
CA ASN A 94 -7.48 -19.10 2.71
C ASN A 94 -8.33 -17.83 2.59
N ARG A 95 -8.07 -16.81 3.42
CA ARG A 95 -8.79 -15.53 3.36
C ARG A 95 -8.18 -14.60 2.31
N ILE A 96 -6.86 -14.66 2.14
CA ILE A 96 -6.10 -13.73 1.31
C ILE A 96 -5.96 -14.26 -0.12
N LEU A 97 -5.64 -15.54 -0.25
CA LEU A 97 -5.30 -16.16 -1.53
C LEU A 97 -6.54 -16.67 -2.24
N THR A 98 -6.65 -16.37 -3.53
CA THR A 98 -7.63 -17.03 -4.40
C THR A 98 -7.29 -18.50 -4.58
N VAL A 99 -8.24 -19.27 -5.12
CA VAL A 99 -8.02 -20.70 -5.41
C VAL A 99 -6.85 -20.87 -6.40
N SER A 100 -6.77 -20.02 -7.42
CA SER A 100 -5.67 -19.96 -8.37
C SER A 100 -4.34 -19.69 -7.66
N GLU A 101 -4.32 -18.69 -6.78
CA GLU A 101 -3.11 -18.34 -6.04
C GLU A 101 -2.64 -19.46 -5.09
N GLN A 102 -3.56 -20.14 -4.41
CA GLN A 102 -3.23 -21.28 -3.54
C GLN A 102 -2.59 -22.44 -4.31
N GLY A 103 -3.05 -22.70 -5.54
CA GLY A 103 -2.48 -23.73 -6.41
C GLY A 103 -1.10 -23.37 -6.97
N ASN A 104 -0.70 -22.11 -6.89
CA ASN A 104 0.50 -21.56 -7.53
C ASN A 104 1.52 -21.00 -6.53
N LEU A 105 1.59 -21.51 -5.30
CA LEU A 105 2.63 -21.13 -4.32
C LEU A 105 3.92 -21.94 -4.51
N GLY A 106 5.05 -21.34 -4.14
CA GLY A 106 6.37 -21.98 -4.13
C GLY A 106 7.16 -21.86 -5.42
N PHE A 107 6.77 -20.95 -6.33
CA PHE A 107 7.42 -20.76 -7.63
C PHE A 107 8.29 -19.49 -7.70
N VAL A 108 8.49 -18.79 -6.59
CA VAL A 108 9.34 -17.61 -6.51
C VAL A 108 10.70 -18.00 -5.93
N ASP A 109 11.75 -17.88 -6.75
CA ASP A 109 13.10 -18.21 -6.34
C ASP A 109 13.52 -17.48 -5.05
N GLY A 110 14.07 -18.25 -4.11
CA GLY A 110 14.56 -17.74 -2.83
C GLY A 110 13.46 -17.42 -1.79
N ILE A 111 12.19 -17.64 -2.10
CA ILE A 111 11.05 -17.43 -1.20
C ILE A 111 10.37 -18.76 -0.90
N LEU A 112 10.22 -19.09 0.38
CA LEU A 112 9.48 -20.29 0.78
C LEU A 112 7.97 -20.11 0.51
N ALA A 113 7.26 -21.18 0.16
CA ALA A 113 5.82 -21.11 -0.08
C ALA A 113 5.02 -20.50 1.09
N GLU A 114 5.48 -20.72 2.33
CA GLU A 114 4.89 -20.14 3.54
C GLU A 114 5.11 -18.63 3.65
N GLU A 115 6.30 -18.15 3.27
CA GLU A 115 6.64 -16.73 3.20
C GLU A 115 5.90 -16.05 2.04
N GLU A 116 5.71 -16.77 0.93
CA GLU A 116 5.04 -16.24 -0.26
C GLU A 116 3.59 -15.82 0.03
N VAL A 117 2.91 -16.47 0.98
CA VAL A 117 1.59 -16.02 1.44
C VAL A 117 1.64 -14.58 1.97
N LEU A 118 2.69 -14.24 2.74
CA LEU A 118 2.89 -12.90 3.30
C LEU A 118 3.36 -11.91 2.23
N LEU A 119 4.16 -12.35 1.25
CA LEU A 119 4.50 -11.54 0.09
C LEU A 119 3.26 -11.14 -0.72
N ARG A 120 2.38 -12.11 -1.02
CA ARG A 120 1.13 -11.84 -1.77
C ARG A 120 0.16 -11.00 -0.95
N PHE A 121 0.08 -11.21 0.36
CA PHE A 121 -0.65 -10.31 1.26
C PHE A 121 -0.16 -8.87 1.15
N SER A 122 1.15 -8.66 1.30
CA SER A 122 1.76 -7.32 1.22
C SER A 122 1.51 -6.67 -0.15
N LEU A 123 1.63 -7.43 -1.24
CA LEU A 123 1.32 -6.96 -2.59
C LEU A 123 -0.14 -6.49 -2.73
N LYS A 124 -1.10 -7.23 -2.17
CA LYS A 124 -2.51 -6.85 -2.20
C LYS A 124 -2.79 -5.61 -1.34
N GLU A 125 -2.13 -5.46 -0.20
CA GLU A 125 -2.19 -4.24 0.62
C GLU A 125 -1.62 -3.03 -0.12
N ALA A 126 -0.47 -3.18 -0.80
CA ALA A 126 0.09 -2.12 -1.63
C ALA A 126 -0.86 -1.74 -2.78
N LEU A 127 -1.45 -2.73 -3.47
CA LEU A 127 -2.47 -2.48 -4.49
C LEU A 127 -3.69 -1.77 -3.93
N TYR A 128 -4.20 -2.19 -2.78
CA TYR A 128 -5.34 -1.53 -2.11
C TYR A 128 -5.02 -0.06 -1.81
N LYS A 129 -3.85 0.23 -1.23
CA LYS A 129 -3.42 1.61 -0.95
C LYS A 129 -3.25 2.46 -2.21
N ALA A 130 -2.90 1.85 -3.35
CA ALA A 130 -2.86 2.54 -4.65
C ALA A 130 -4.25 2.73 -5.27
N MET A 131 -5.17 1.78 -5.11
CA MET A 131 -6.53 1.86 -5.68
C MET A 131 -7.46 2.76 -4.86
N HIS A 132 -7.44 2.65 -3.53
CA HIS A 132 -8.43 3.28 -2.64
C HIS A 132 -8.53 4.81 -2.82
N PRO A 133 -7.45 5.58 -3.03
CA PRO A 133 -7.53 7.01 -3.35
C PRO A 133 -8.30 7.32 -4.65
N LEU A 134 -8.39 6.37 -5.58
CA LEU A 134 -9.00 6.55 -6.89
C LEU A 134 -10.45 6.07 -6.93
N ILE A 135 -10.78 4.99 -6.22
CA ILE A 135 -12.11 4.36 -6.30
C ILE A 135 -12.94 4.51 -5.01
N CYS A 136 -12.31 4.91 -3.90
CA CYS A 136 -12.94 5.20 -2.61
C CYS A 136 -13.96 4.14 -2.15
N GLN A 137 -13.60 2.87 -2.31
CA GLN A 137 -14.42 1.73 -1.90
C GLN A 137 -13.55 0.60 -1.36
N TYR A 138 -14.17 -0.26 -0.55
CA TYR A 138 -13.55 -1.50 -0.14
C TYR A 138 -13.25 -2.42 -1.34
N VAL A 139 -12.13 -3.13 -1.25
CA VAL A 139 -11.71 -4.18 -2.18
C VAL A 139 -11.24 -5.35 -1.32
N GLY A 140 -11.88 -6.51 -1.46
CA GLY A 140 -11.46 -7.73 -0.77
C GLY A 140 -10.23 -8.35 -1.42
N PHE A 141 -9.44 -9.11 -0.63
CA PHE A 141 -8.26 -9.82 -1.15
C PHE A 141 -8.57 -10.76 -2.31
N GLN A 142 -9.75 -11.38 -2.31
CA GLN A 142 -10.20 -12.31 -3.34
C GLN A 142 -10.53 -11.63 -4.69
N GLU A 143 -10.55 -10.29 -4.73
CA GLU A 143 -10.86 -9.51 -5.93
C GLU A 143 -9.60 -9.11 -6.73
N ALA A 144 -8.41 -9.51 -6.25
CA ALA A 144 -7.14 -9.30 -6.92
C ALA A 144 -6.31 -10.58 -6.84
N GLU A 145 -5.74 -10.99 -7.97
CA GLU A 145 -4.72 -12.04 -8.03
C GLU A 145 -3.36 -11.41 -8.31
N VAL A 146 -2.33 -11.89 -7.60
CA VAL A 146 -0.96 -11.45 -7.75
C VAL A 146 -0.03 -12.63 -7.88
N GLN A 147 0.80 -12.61 -8.93
CA GLN A 147 1.87 -13.58 -9.15
C GLN A 147 3.21 -12.84 -9.18
N PRO A 148 3.96 -12.86 -8.06
CA PRO A 148 5.31 -12.30 -8.01
C PRO A 148 6.26 -13.08 -8.93
N LEU A 149 7.14 -12.34 -9.60
CA LEU A 149 8.18 -12.89 -10.47
C LEU A 149 9.58 -12.65 -9.89
N ALA A 150 10.54 -13.50 -10.24
CA ALA A 150 11.92 -13.44 -9.74
C ALA A 150 12.66 -12.12 -10.05
N ASN A 151 12.26 -11.40 -11.10
CA ASN A 151 12.82 -10.10 -11.46
C ASN A 151 12.27 -8.93 -10.61
N GLY A 152 11.42 -9.20 -9.62
CA GLY A 152 10.82 -8.19 -8.75
C GLY A 152 9.55 -7.53 -9.30
N THR A 153 9.10 -7.89 -10.51
CA THR A 153 7.79 -7.46 -11.02
C THR A 153 6.69 -8.45 -10.61
N VAL A 154 5.44 -8.09 -10.90
CA VAL A 154 4.26 -8.86 -10.49
C VAL A 154 3.25 -8.86 -11.64
N HIS A 155 2.74 -10.04 -12.00
CA HIS A 155 1.51 -10.12 -12.79
C HIS A 155 0.32 -9.86 -11.88
N VAL A 156 -0.50 -8.88 -12.25
CA VAL A 156 -1.66 -8.45 -11.47
C VAL A 156 -2.91 -8.64 -12.32
N GLU A 157 -3.88 -9.39 -11.79
CA GLU A 157 -5.22 -9.51 -12.36
C GLU A 157 -6.23 -8.97 -11.36
N LEU A 158 -7.12 -8.08 -11.80
CA LEU A 158 -8.14 -7.47 -10.96
C LEU A 158 -9.53 -7.87 -11.44
N ASN A 159 -10.33 -8.39 -10.52
CA ASN A 159 -11.73 -8.71 -10.74
C ASN A 159 -12.58 -8.12 -9.61
N LEU A 160 -12.53 -6.78 -9.50
CA LEU A 160 -13.31 -6.05 -8.50
C LEU A 160 -14.81 -6.23 -8.77
N LYS A 161 -15.57 -6.59 -7.73
CA LYS A 161 -17.03 -6.80 -7.78
C LYS A 161 -17.78 -5.56 -8.26
N SER A 162 -17.26 -4.37 -7.94
CA SER A 162 -17.85 -3.10 -8.40
C SER A 162 -17.57 -2.79 -9.87
N GLY A 163 -16.69 -3.54 -10.53
CA GLY A 163 -16.21 -3.25 -11.88
C GLY A 163 -15.28 -2.05 -11.98
N ALA A 164 -14.91 -1.38 -10.88
CA ALA A 164 -14.12 -0.15 -10.91
C ALA A 164 -12.73 -0.31 -11.55
N HIS A 165 -12.18 -1.53 -11.59
CA HIS A 165 -10.91 -1.82 -12.26
C HIS A 165 -10.96 -1.57 -13.78
N LYS A 166 -12.16 -1.57 -14.38
CA LYS A 166 -12.35 -1.27 -15.81
C LYS A 166 -12.00 0.18 -16.15
N ASP A 167 -11.94 1.06 -15.15
CA ASP A 167 -11.56 2.46 -15.30
C ASP A 167 -10.03 2.66 -15.27
N PHE A 168 -9.25 1.62 -14.99
CA PHE A 168 -7.80 1.70 -14.91
C PHE A 168 -7.16 1.60 -16.30
N ALA A 169 -6.24 2.52 -16.59
CA ALA A 169 -5.39 2.45 -17.78
C ALA A 169 -4.19 1.52 -17.57
N SER A 170 -3.66 1.50 -16.34
CA SER A 170 -2.51 0.65 -16.01
C SER A 170 -2.45 0.39 -14.52
N VAL A 171 -2.06 -0.84 -14.19
CA VAL A 171 -1.76 -1.30 -12.83
C VAL A 171 -0.38 -1.94 -12.88
N SER A 172 0.52 -1.55 -11.99
CA SER A 172 1.82 -2.19 -11.84
C SER A 172 2.14 -2.38 -10.37
N ALA A 173 2.84 -3.47 -10.06
CA ALA A 173 3.34 -3.75 -8.73
C ALA A 173 4.74 -4.33 -8.80
N HIS A 174 5.52 -4.06 -7.75
CA HIS A 174 6.89 -4.54 -7.59
C HIS A 174 7.11 -5.02 -6.16
N TRP A 175 8.05 -5.93 -6.01
CA TRP A 175 8.44 -6.44 -4.71
C TRP A 175 9.95 -6.58 -4.60
N LYS A 176 10.43 -6.55 -3.36
CA LYS A 176 11.81 -6.86 -3.01
C LYS A 176 11.85 -7.55 -1.65
N ALA A 177 12.58 -8.66 -1.58
CA ALA A 177 13.00 -9.22 -0.30
C ALA A 177 14.16 -8.37 0.25
N LEU A 178 13.94 -7.82 1.44
CA LEU A 178 14.98 -7.34 2.34
C LEU A 178 15.30 -8.47 3.34
N ASP A 179 16.28 -8.27 4.22
CA ASP A 179 16.73 -9.31 5.16
C ASP A 179 15.55 -9.93 5.92
N ASP A 180 14.80 -9.12 6.66
CA ASP A 180 13.67 -9.57 7.50
C ASP A 180 12.29 -9.18 6.94
N TYR A 181 12.23 -8.48 5.81
CA TYR A 181 10.99 -7.89 5.31
C TYR A 181 10.75 -8.11 3.82
N PHE A 182 9.48 -8.19 3.44
CA PHE A 182 9.04 -7.88 2.10
C PHE A 182 8.69 -6.41 2.01
N LEU A 183 9.30 -5.71 1.05
CA LEU A 183 8.89 -4.38 0.64
C LEU A 183 8.14 -4.50 -0.68
N THR A 184 6.91 -4.01 -0.72
CA THR A 184 6.06 -4.07 -1.91
C THR A 184 5.57 -2.67 -2.27
N SER A 185 5.39 -2.44 -3.56
CA SER A 185 4.88 -1.17 -4.08
C SER A 185 3.92 -1.41 -5.23
N ALA A 186 2.98 -0.48 -5.40
CA ALA A 186 2.03 -0.50 -6.50
C ALA A 186 1.77 0.91 -7.04
N ARG A 187 1.40 0.98 -8.31
CA ARG A 187 0.91 2.19 -8.98
C ARG A 187 -0.33 1.86 -9.79
N VAL A 188 -1.34 2.72 -9.66
CA VAL A 188 -2.58 2.63 -10.45
C VAL A 188 -2.81 3.97 -11.13
N ARG A 189 -3.18 3.92 -12.41
CA ARG A 189 -3.53 5.09 -13.23
C ARG A 189 -4.91 4.88 -13.84
N LEU A 190 -5.76 5.90 -13.78
CA LEU A 190 -7.06 5.91 -14.44
C LEU A 190 -6.91 6.16 -15.94
N LYS A 191 -7.90 5.71 -16.72
CA LYS A 191 -8.04 6.09 -18.13
C LYS A 191 -8.17 7.61 -18.28
N PRO A 192 -7.65 8.19 -19.38
CA PRO A 192 -7.85 9.61 -19.66
C PRO A 192 -9.32 10.01 -19.57
N GLY A 193 -9.60 11.13 -18.91
CA GLY A 193 -10.96 11.65 -18.71
C GLY A 193 -11.77 11.00 -17.58
N VAL A 194 -11.28 9.91 -16.97
CA VAL A 194 -11.94 9.32 -15.79
C VAL A 194 -11.45 10.01 -14.52
N LEU A 195 -12.40 10.48 -13.71
CA LEU A 195 -12.13 11.12 -12.42
C LEU A 195 -12.18 10.11 -11.27
N PRO A 196 -11.47 10.38 -10.15
CA PRO A 196 -11.62 9.59 -8.94
C PRO A 196 -13.08 9.54 -8.48
N ARG A 197 -13.50 8.36 -8.01
CA ARG A 197 -14.77 8.22 -7.32
C ARG A 197 -14.63 8.86 -5.95
N ILE A 198 -15.51 9.81 -5.65
CA ILE A 198 -15.58 10.48 -4.36
C ILE A 198 -16.77 9.83 -3.62
N GLN A 199 -16.58 9.33 -2.40
CA GLN A 199 -17.73 9.17 -1.52
C GLN A 199 -18.26 10.57 -1.22
N GLY A 200 -19.52 10.84 -1.57
CA GLY A 200 -20.22 12.01 -1.06
C GLY A 200 -20.19 12.01 0.47
N PRO A 201 -20.43 13.16 1.14
CA PRO A 201 -20.56 13.17 2.59
C PRO A 201 -21.54 12.08 3.00
N ASN A 202 -21.15 11.24 3.95
CA ASN A 202 -22.09 10.33 4.59
C ASN A 202 -23.24 11.20 5.09
N ASN A 203 -24.44 10.99 4.54
CA ASN A 203 -25.65 11.47 5.18
C ASN A 203 -25.81 10.59 6.42
N ASP A 204 -25.29 11.09 7.54
CA ASP A 204 -25.65 10.61 8.88
C ASP A 204 -27.15 10.87 9.13
#